data_AF-A0A2M8KSE5-F1
#
_entry.id   AF-A0A2M8KSE5-F1
#
_cell.length_a   1.000
_cell.length_b   1.000
_cell.length_c   1.000
_cell.angle_alpha   90.00
_cell.angle_beta   90.00
_cell.angle_gamma   90.00
#
_symmetry.space_group_name_H-M   'P 1'
#
loop_
_entity.id
_entity.type
_entity.pdbx_description
1 polymer ?
#
loop_
_entity_poly.entity_id
_entity_poly.type
_entity_poly.pdbx_seq_one_letter_code
_entity_poly.pdbx_strand_id
1 'polypeptide(L)'
;MKKQFYTYLIEIDTLYTHLDSLTLTATEKQELILIIDSTIHHVVLDIALTHLPQHAKKDFITHVKNNNHTKAMLLLRSHVADIENTIKKEVEILKNKFKKDILKMHATTA
;
A
#
# COMPACT_ATOMS: atom_id res chain seq x y z
N MET A 1 1.60 -12.56 -1.59
CA MET A 1 0.62 -11.48 -1.85
C MET A 1 0.24 -11.43 -3.31
N LYS A 2 -0.98 -10.96 -3.60
CA LYS A 2 -1.41 -10.70 -4.98
C LYS A 2 -0.75 -9.43 -5.50
N LYS A 3 -0.18 -9.47 -6.71
CA LYS A 3 0.37 -8.27 -7.36
C LYS A 3 -0.74 -7.23 -7.52
N GLN A 4 -0.46 -6.01 -7.10
CA GLN A 4 -1.35 -4.86 -7.21
C GLN A 4 -0.88 -3.96 -8.34
N PHE A 5 -1.77 -3.09 -8.82
CA PHE A 5 -1.45 -2.21 -9.96
C PHE A 5 -0.33 -1.19 -9.67
N TYR A 6 -0.03 -0.96 -8.40
CA TYR A 6 1.00 -0.03 -7.92
C TYR A 6 2.25 -0.76 -7.37
N THR A 7 2.32 -2.09 -7.40
CA THR A 7 3.41 -2.84 -6.76
C THR A 7 4.80 -2.43 -7.27
N TYR A 8 4.93 -1.97 -8.51
CA TYR A 8 6.22 -1.49 -9.05
C TYR A 8 6.63 -0.10 -8.55
N LEU A 9 5.73 0.63 -7.88
CA LEU A 9 5.98 1.98 -7.38
C LEU A 9 6.56 1.99 -5.97
N ILE A 10 6.30 0.94 -5.18
CA ILE A 10 6.55 0.91 -3.74
C ILE A 10 7.36 -0.33 -3.37
N GLU A 11 8.25 -0.17 -2.40
CA GLU A 11 9.02 -1.26 -1.82
C GLU A 11 8.64 -1.40 -0.35
N ILE A 12 8.07 -2.54 0.04
CA ILE A 12 7.57 -2.78 1.41
C ILE A 12 8.38 -3.83 2.16
N ASP A 13 9.32 -4.50 1.49
CA ASP A 13 10.14 -5.59 2.05
C ASP A 13 10.94 -5.15 3.28
N THR A 14 11.39 -3.89 3.28
CA THR A 14 12.08 -3.31 4.44
C THR A 14 11.23 -3.37 5.72
N LEU A 15 9.90 -3.22 5.66
CA LEU A 15 9.03 -3.36 6.83
C LEU A 15 9.00 -4.80 7.35
N TYR A 16 8.99 -5.78 6.45
CA TYR A 16 8.99 -7.19 6.85
C TYR A 16 10.29 -7.56 7.58
N THR A 17 11.42 -7.01 7.15
CA THR A 17 12.69 -7.15 7.88
C THR A 17 12.65 -6.52 9.27
N HIS A 18 11.92 -5.41 9.48
CA HIS A 18 11.76 -4.87 10.82
C HIS A 18 10.84 -5.75 11.68
N LEU A 19 9.83 -6.40 11.10
CA LEU A 19 9.01 -7.39 11.82
C LEU A 19 9.84 -8.61 12.26
N ASP A 20 10.84 -9.01 11.47
CA ASP A 20 11.77 -10.09 11.83
C ASP A 20 12.61 -9.79 13.08
N SER A 21 12.78 -8.50 13.44
CA SER A 21 13.45 -8.14 14.69
C SER A 21 12.58 -8.28 15.94
N LEU A 22 11.27 -8.51 15.78
CA LEU A 22 10.36 -8.73 16.91
C LEU A 22 10.27 -10.21 17.26
N THR A 23 10.12 -10.51 18.55
CA THR A 23 9.88 -11.87 19.05
C THR A 23 8.42 -12.28 18.82
N LEU A 24 8.05 -12.46 17.55
CA LEU A 24 6.72 -12.88 17.12
C LEU A 24 6.71 -14.35 16.69
N THR A 25 5.60 -15.03 16.93
CA THR A 25 5.33 -16.30 16.26
C THR A 25 5.13 -16.08 14.75
N ALA A 26 5.30 -17.15 13.97
CA ALA A 26 5.07 -17.09 12.53
C ALA A 26 3.64 -16.61 12.17
N THR A 27 2.63 -17.01 12.97
CA THR A 27 1.24 -16.61 12.79
C THR A 27 1.05 -15.12 13.04
N GLU A 28 1.53 -14.60 14.17
CA GLU A 28 1.42 -13.17 14.51
C GLU A 28 2.14 -12.30 13.47
N LYS A 29 3.34 -12.72 13.03
CA LYS A 29 4.05 -12.02 11.96
C LYS A 29 3.23 -11.98 10.68
N GLN A 30 2.63 -13.11 10.29
CA GLN A 30 1.82 -13.18 9.08
C GLN A 30 0.57 -12.29 9.17
N GLU A 31 -0.07 -12.21 10.34
CA GLU A 31 -1.22 -11.32 10.58
C GLU A 31 -0.82 -9.84 10.44
N LEU A 32 0.32 -9.44 11.02
CA LEU A 32 0.83 -8.08 10.89
C LEU A 32 1.17 -7.73 9.43
N ILE A 33 1.76 -8.67 8.68
CA ILE A 33 2.02 -8.50 7.25
C ILE A 33 0.70 -8.23 6.51
N LEU A 34 -0.34 -9.03 6.76
CA LEU A 34 -1.65 -8.85 6.13
C LEU A 34 -2.28 -7.49 6.48
N ILE A 35 -2.13 -7.03 7.72
CA ILE A 35 -2.60 -5.72 8.16
C ILE A 35 -1.86 -4.60 7.41
N ILE A 36 -0.53 -4.67 7.32
CA ILE A 36 0.29 -3.69 6.60
C ILE A 36 -0.13 -3.64 5.12
N ASP A 37 -0.21 -4.80 4.45
CA ASP A 37 -0.57 -4.88 3.04
C ASP A 37 -1.96 -4.31 2.76
N SER A 38 -2.93 -4.71 3.59
CA SER A 38 -4.32 -4.26 3.46
C SER A 38 -4.41 -2.75 3.66
N THR A 39 -3.74 -2.22 4.67
CA THR A 39 -3.74 -0.78 4.97
C THR A 39 -3.12 0.01 3.82
N ILE A 40 -1.97 -0.42 3.30
CA ILE A 40 -1.33 0.20 2.13
C ILE A 40 -2.28 0.14 0.93
N HIS A 41 -2.92 -1.00 0.67
CA HIS A 41 -3.85 -1.14 -0.43
C HIS A 41 -5.04 -0.20 -0.32
N HIS A 42 -5.64 -0.08 0.87
CA HIS A 42 -6.73 0.85 1.10
C HIS A 42 -6.32 2.30 0.91
N VAL A 43 -5.15 2.71 1.41
CA VAL A 43 -4.64 4.08 1.20
C VAL A 43 -4.43 4.37 -0.29
N VAL A 44 -3.83 3.46 -1.05
CA VAL A 44 -3.64 3.67 -2.49
C VAL A 44 -4.96 3.74 -3.25
N LEU A 45 -5.95 2.89 -2.88
CA LEU A 45 -7.28 2.98 -3.46
C LEU A 45 -7.98 4.31 -3.12
N ASP A 46 -7.83 4.79 -1.89
CA ASP A 46 -8.43 6.05 -1.45
C ASP A 46 -7.84 7.24 -2.22
N ILE A 47 -6.51 7.29 -2.38
CA ILE A 47 -5.83 8.29 -3.21
C ILE A 47 -6.37 8.25 -4.64
N ALA A 48 -6.40 7.06 -5.25
CA ALA A 48 -6.88 6.86 -6.61
C ALA A 48 -8.34 7.34 -6.77
N LEU A 49 -9.22 6.93 -5.87
CA LEU A 49 -10.65 7.25 -5.93
C LEU A 49 -10.96 8.69 -5.56
N THR A 50 -10.14 9.35 -4.75
CA THR A 50 -10.32 10.76 -4.39
C THR A 50 -10.01 11.69 -5.57
N HIS A 51 -8.98 11.37 -6.36
CA HIS A 51 -8.54 12.22 -7.47
C HIS A 51 -9.29 11.96 -8.79
N LEU A 52 -10.01 10.85 -8.90
CA LEU A 52 -10.79 10.54 -10.10
C LEU A 52 -12.18 11.21 -10.09
N PRO A 53 -12.69 11.68 -11.24
CA PRO A 53 -14.09 12.07 -11.35
C PRO A 53 -15.02 10.85 -11.25
N GLN A 54 -16.28 11.07 -10.85
CA GLN A 54 -17.23 9.99 -10.52
C GLN A 54 -17.39 8.93 -11.63
N HIS A 55 -17.41 9.34 -12.90
CA HIS A 55 -17.52 8.42 -14.04
C HIS A 55 -16.29 7.51 -14.15
N ALA A 56 -15.08 8.06 -13.97
CA ALA A 56 -13.83 7.30 -14.05
C ALA A 56 -13.61 6.39 -12.84
N LYS A 57 -14.18 6.69 -11.66
CA LYS A 57 -14.08 5.82 -10.47
C LYS A 57 -14.63 4.42 -10.75
N LYS A 58 -15.77 4.31 -11.45
CA LYS A 58 -16.41 3.03 -11.77
C LYS A 58 -15.54 2.18 -12.69
N ASP A 59 -14.94 2.80 -13.70
CA ASP A 59 -14.04 2.13 -14.64
C ASP A 59 -12.74 1.69 -13.96
N PHE A 60 -12.20 2.54 -13.09
CA PHE A 60 -11.04 2.22 -12.27
C PHE A 60 -11.28 0.99 -11.39
N ILE A 61 -12.37 0.96 -10.62
CA ILE A 61 -12.73 -0.19 -9.76
C ILE A 61 -12.88 -1.46 -10.61
N THR A 62 -13.49 -1.36 -11.79
CA THR A 62 -13.64 -2.49 -12.72
C THR A 62 -12.28 -3.02 -13.19
N HIS A 63 -11.35 -2.12 -13.54
CA HIS A 63 -9.99 -2.50 -13.91
C HIS A 63 -9.23 -3.16 -12.76
N VAL A 64 -9.32 -2.61 -11.54
CA VAL A 64 -8.70 -3.19 -10.34
C VAL A 64 -9.26 -4.59 -10.04
N LYS A 65 -10.59 -4.75 -10.03
CA LYS A 65 -11.26 -6.03 -9.78
C LYS A 65 -10.83 -7.12 -10.78
N ASN A 66 -10.69 -6.74 -12.04
CA ASN A 66 -10.31 -7.65 -13.13
C ASN A 66 -8.79 -7.82 -13.27
N ASN A 67 -7.99 -7.27 -12.35
CA ASN A 67 -6.51 -7.30 -12.38
C ASN A 67 -5.89 -6.67 -13.64
N ASN A 68 -6.60 -5.72 -14.27
CA ASN A 68 -6.10 -4.97 -15.42
C ASN A 68 -5.19 -3.83 -14.95
N HIS A 69 -4.05 -4.18 -14.36
CA HIS A 69 -3.13 -3.25 -13.69
C HIS A 69 -2.69 -2.08 -14.59
N THR A 70 -2.30 -2.37 -15.83
CA THR A 70 -1.90 -1.35 -16.81
C THR A 70 -3.02 -0.37 -17.11
N LYS A 71 -4.26 -0.87 -17.29
CA LYS A 71 -5.42 -0.01 -17.58
C LYS A 71 -5.82 0.83 -16.37
N ALA A 72 -5.77 0.26 -15.16
CA ALA A 72 -6.03 0.98 -13.93
C ALA A 72 -5.05 2.16 -13.76
N MET A 73 -3.75 1.94 -13.98
CA MET A 73 -2.77 3.01 -13.90
C MET A 73 -2.88 4.03 -15.03
N LEU A 74 -3.14 3.58 -16.27
CA LEU A 74 -3.32 4.49 -17.41
C LEU A 74 -4.49 5.46 -17.17
N LEU A 75 -5.60 4.95 -16.64
CA LEU A 75 -6.77 5.75 -16.31
C LEU A 75 -6.47 6.80 -15.23
N LEU A 76 -5.64 6.45 -14.24
CA LEU A 76 -5.19 7.43 -13.23
C LEU A 76 -4.32 8.52 -13.86
N ARG A 77 -3.31 8.12 -14.64
CA ARG A 77 -2.39 9.06 -15.32
C ARG A 77 -3.09 9.99 -16.30
N SER A 78 -4.21 9.57 -16.91
CA SER A 78 -4.96 10.41 -17.84
C SER A 78 -5.81 11.50 -17.17
N HIS A 79 -6.10 11.36 -15.87
CA HIS A 79 -6.94 12.31 -15.13
C HIS A 79 -6.16 13.11 -14.08
N VAL A 80 -5.05 12.56 -13.59
CA VAL A 80 -4.32 13.11 -12.44
C VAL A 80 -2.84 13.19 -12.80
N ALA A 81 -2.36 14.43 -12.94
CA ALA A 81 -0.94 14.67 -13.11
C ALA A 81 -0.18 14.19 -11.86
N ASP A 82 0.97 13.55 -12.08
CA ASP A 82 1.90 13.14 -11.02
C ASP A 82 1.35 12.14 -9.98
N ILE A 83 0.25 11.44 -10.30
CA ILE A 83 -0.41 10.48 -9.39
C ILE A 83 0.52 9.41 -8.82
N GLU A 84 1.53 8.97 -9.56
CA GLU A 84 2.49 7.98 -9.08
C GLU A 84 3.36 8.52 -7.96
N ASN A 85 3.79 9.78 -8.05
CA ASN A 85 4.56 10.41 -6.99
C ASN A 85 3.68 10.70 -5.78
N THR A 86 2.40 11.06 -5.97
CA THR A 86 1.43 11.16 -4.87
C THR A 86 1.30 9.83 -4.13
N ILE A 87 1.09 8.73 -4.86
CA ILE A 87 1.04 7.37 -4.28
C ILE A 87 2.32 7.04 -3.52
N LYS A 88 3.49 7.26 -4.13
CA LYS A 88 4.80 7.00 -3.48
C LYS A 88 4.95 7.77 -2.18
N LYS A 89 4.67 9.08 -2.18
CA LYS A 89 4.82 9.93 -0.99
C LYS A 89 3.92 9.46 0.15
N GLU A 90 2.64 9.24 -0.13
CA GLU A 90 1.68 8.81 0.90
C GLU A 90 2.02 7.42 1.45
N VAL A 91 2.42 6.49 0.58
CA VAL A 91 2.86 5.16 1.03
C VAL A 91 4.16 5.25 1.86
N GLU A 92 5.11 6.10 1.50
CA GLU A 92 6.32 6.30 2.31
C GLU A 92 6.02 6.92 3.68
N ILE A 93 5.08 7.87 3.76
CA ILE A 93 4.61 8.42 5.05
C ILE A 93 4.04 7.30 5.92
N LEU A 94 3.17 6.46 5.34
CA LEU A 94 2.55 5.33 6.03
C LEU A 94 3.60 4.28 6.45
N LYS A 95 4.54 3.93 5.58
CA LYS A 95 5.64 3.01 5.89
C LYS A 95 6.46 3.52 7.08
N ASN A 96 6.79 4.80 7.09
CA ASN A 96 7.53 5.40 8.19
C ASN A 96 6.75 5.38 9.50
N LYS A 97 5.42 5.51 9.45
CA LYS A 97 4.55 5.33 10.62
C LYS A 97 4.62 3.89 11.14
N PHE A 98 4.43 2.89 10.27
CA PHE A 98 4.56 1.49 10.65
C PHE A 98 5.92 1.16 11.24
N LYS A 99 7.01 1.63 10.62
CA LYS A 99 8.37 1.45 11.14
C LYS A 99 8.50 2.01 12.56
N LYS A 100 8.01 3.22 12.81
CA LYS A 100 8.05 3.82 14.15
C LYS A 100 7.27 2.99 15.18
N ASP A 101 6.11 2.49 14.80
CA ASP A 101 5.26 1.70 15.69
C ASP A 101 5.89 0.33 16.00
N ILE A 102 6.48 -0.34 15.00
CA ILE A 102 7.26 -1.59 15.17
C ILE A 102 8.44 -1.37 16.13
N LEU A 103 9.22 -0.29 15.94
CA LEU A 103 10.37 0.00 16.79
C LEU A 103 9.98 0.29 18.24
N LYS A 104 8.82 0.91 18.48
CA LYS A 104 8.30 1.12 19.84
C LYS A 104 7.92 -0.20 20.52
N MET A 105 7.34 -1.14 19.78
CA MET A 105 7.01 -2.47 20.31
C MET A 105 8.28 -3.21 20.74
N HIS A 106 9.34 -3.16 19.92
CA HIS A 106 10.66 -3.71 20.26
C HIS A 106 11.23 -3.10 21.54
N ALA A 107 11.21 -1.77 21.66
CA ALA A 107 11.75 -1.07 22.84
C ALA A 107 10.96 -1.34 24.15
N THR A 108 9.74 -1.87 24.06
CA THR A 108 8.90 -2.20 25.23
C THR A 108 9.01 -3.68 25.62
N THR A 109 9.56 -4.52 24.73
CA THR A 109 9.71 -5.97 24.94
C THR A 109 11.15 -6.40 25.24
N ALA A 110 12.12 -5.48 25.14
CA ALA A 110 13.52 -5.64 25.56
C ALA A 110 13.72 -5.06 26.97
#